data_AF-A0A9W7LHD5-F1
#
_entry.id   AF-A0A9W7LHD5-F1
#
_cell.length_a   1.000
_cell.length_b   1.000
_cell.length_c   1.000
_cell.angle_alpha   90.00
_cell.angle_beta   90.00
_cell.angle_gamma   90.00
#
_symmetry.space_group_name_H-M   'P 1'
#
loop_
_entity.id
_entity.type
_entity.pdbx_description
1 polymer ?
#
loop_
_entity_poly.entity_id
_entity_poly.type
_entity_poly.pdbx_seq_one_letter_code
_entity_poly.pdbx_strand_id
1 'polypeptide(L)'
;MQQAIKIQRAILRQGSAAITKSGCIRSGRKFRWVKLEDSIDTKLLGHPQALIKFCYFLMDALKEKGAKLKPLLCACILQEPSKVLIVGVCGKPRLGALKGNAFGLAFRHAAEETGAEFFHELFESSWIVLDAGVVNSFMVELTEKL
;
A
#
# COMPACT_ATOMS: atom_id res chain seq x y z
N MET A 1 16.11 -10.78 15.56
CA MET A 1 16.02 -9.33 15.90
C MET A 1 16.62 -8.39 14.85
N GLN A 2 17.85 -8.63 14.35
CA GLN A 2 18.53 -7.70 13.42
C GLN A 2 17.71 -7.35 12.16
N GLN A 3 17.01 -8.31 11.56
CA GLN A 3 16.18 -8.07 10.36
C GLN A 3 15.01 -7.13 10.64
N ALA A 4 14.33 -7.29 11.79
CA ALA A 4 13.25 -6.39 12.19
C ALA A 4 13.74 -4.95 12.36
N ILE A 5 14.95 -4.77 12.92
CA ILE A 5 15.59 -3.46 13.05
C ILE A 5 15.86 -2.84 11.68
N LYS A 6 16.37 -3.62 10.71
CA LYS A 6 16.61 -3.13 9.34
C LYS A 6 15.31 -2.67 8.67
N ILE A 7 14.24 -3.47 8.76
CA ILE A 7 12.93 -3.12 8.20
C ILE A 7 12.37 -1.86 8.88
N GLN A 8 12.42 -1.78 10.21
CA GLN A 8 11.91 -0.61 10.93
C GLN A 8 12.68 0.68 10.54
N ARG A 9 14.00 0.60 10.36
CA ARG A 9 14.81 1.72 9.88
C ARG A 9 14.40 2.14 8.46
N ALA A 10 14.15 1.20 7.55
CA ALA A 10 13.65 1.48 6.21
C ALA A 10 12.27 2.15 6.24
N ILE A 11 11.35 1.67 7.08
CA ILE A 11 10.02 2.27 7.29
C ILE A 11 10.17 3.73 7.75
N LEU A 12 11.01 3.99 8.75
CA LEU A 12 11.22 5.34 9.27
C LEU A 12 11.81 6.28 8.20
N ARG A 13 12.82 5.83 7.44
CA ARG A 13 13.44 6.65 6.38
C ARG A 13 12.45 6.99 5.27
N GLN A 14 11.87 5.98 4.64
CA GLN A 14 10.93 6.18 3.53
C GLN A 14 9.67 6.89 3.99
N GLY A 15 9.19 6.57 5.19
CA GLY A 15 7.96 7.14 5.72
C GLY A 15 8.13 8.62 6.03
N SER A 16 9.22 8.99 6.71
CA SER A 16 9.55 10.39 6.98
C SER A 16 9.73 11.18 5.69
N ALA A 17 10.41 10.61 4.69
CA ALA A 17 10.56 11.24 3.38
C ALA A 17 9.20 11.46 2.69
N ALA A 18 8.33 10.45 2.66
CA ALA A 18 7.01 10.54 2.05
C ALA A 18 6.09 11.57 2.74
N ILE A 19 6.24 11.74 4.07
CA ILE A 19 5.43 12.65 4.89
C ILE A 19 5.91 14.10 4.80
N THR A 20 7.21 14.32 4.59
CA THR A 20 7.80 15.67 4.58
C THR A 20 7.93 16.24 3.17
N LYS A 21 8.21 15.40 2.16
CA LYS A 21 8.31 15.83 0.76
C LYS A 21 6.92 15.99 0.15
N SER A 22 6.60 17.22 -0.24
CA SER A 22 5.34 17.53 -0.92
C SER A 22 5.17 16.69 -2.19
N GLY A 23 3.96 16.19 -2.42
CA GLY A 23 3.61 15.41 -3.61
C GLY A 23 3.93 13.91 -3.56
N CYS A 24 4.65 13.41 -2.55
CA CYS A 24 4.93 11.97 -2.41
C CYS A 24 3.67 11.15 -2.09
N ILE A 25 2.79 11.67 -1.23
CA ILE A 25 1.50 11.06 -0.90
C ILE A 25 0.42 11.79 -1.68
N ARG A 26 -0.18 11.11 -2.66
CA ARG A 26 -1.29 11.65 -3.43
C ARG A 26 -2.61 11.33 -2.72
N SER A 27 -3.34 12.36 -2.35
CA SER A 27 -4.62 12.23 -1.63
C SER A 27 -5.79 12.42 -2.59
N GLY A 28 -6.38 11.32 -3.05
CA GLY A 28 -7.62 11.34 -3.84
C GLY A 28 -8.87 11.52 -2.97
N ARG A 29 -10.05 11.58 -3.59
CA ARG A 29 -11.33 11.67 -2.86
C ARG A 29 -11.54 10.46 -1.94
N LYS A 30 -11.28 9.25 -2.45
CA LYS A 30 -11.68 7.98 -1.83
C LYS A 30 -10.55 7.31 -1.04
N PHE A 31 -9.32 7.39 -1.53
CA PHE A 31 -8.12 6.84 -0.87
C PHE A 31 -6.89 7.72 -1.12
N ARG A 32 -5.81 7.43 -0.39
CA ARG A 32 -4.47 7.96 -0.63
C ARG A 32 -3.62 6.92 -1.34
N TRP A 33 -2.67 7.35 -2.15
CA TRP A 33 -1.66 6.43 -2.67
C TRP A 33 -0.25 7.00 -2.64
N VAL A 34 0.71 6.09 -2.54
CA VAL A 34 2.15 6.40 -2.49
C VAL A 34 2.91 5.33 -3.28
N LYS A 35 3.97 5.73 -3.98
CA LYS A 35 4.86 4.83 -4.71
C LYS A 35 6.26 4.91 -4.10
N LEU A 36 6.86 3.75 -3.86
CA LEU A 36 8.26 3.63 -3.46
C LEU A 36 9.14 3.43 -4.69
N GLU A 37 10.09 4.34 -4.87
CA GLU A 37 11.01 4.35 -6.02
C GLU A 37 12.49 4.20 -5.59
N ASP A 38 12.80 4.26 -4.29
CA ASP A 38 14.17 4.20 -3.76
C ASP A 38 14.75 2.77 -3.78
N SER A 39 15.85 2.57 -4.51
CA SER A 39 16.42 1.25 -4.82
C SER A 39 17.00 0.47 -3.62
N ILE A 40 17.29 1.13 -2.49
CA ILE A 40 17.87 0.45 -1.32
C ILE A 40 16.76 -0.04 -0.39
N ASP A 41 15.83 0.83 -0.03
CA ASP A 41 14.77 0.50 0.93
C ASP A 41 13.65 -0.33 0.30
N THR A 42 13.41 -0.22 -1.01
CA THR A 42 12.45 -1.09 -1.74
C THR A 42 12.78 -2.57 -1.61
N LYS A 43 14.05 -2.96 -1.46
CA LYS A 43 14.42 -4.37 -1.21
C LYS A 43 13.94 -4.87 0.15
N LEU A 44 13.92 -3.99 1.14
CA LEU A 44 13.48 -4.32 2.51
C LEU A 44 11.96 -4.22 2.66
N LEU A 45 11.34 -3.33 1.88
CA LEU A 45 9.90 -3.07 1.92
C LEU A 45 9.10 -3.84 0.87
N GLY A 46 9.75 -4.45 -0.13
CA GLY A 46 9.13 -5.24 -1.20
C GLY A 46 8.55 -6.60 -0.78
N HIS A 47 8.30 -6.80 0.51
CA HIS A 47 7.59 -7.94 1.05
C HIS A 47 6.23 -7.49 1.61
N PRO A 48 5.11 -8.20 1.36
CA PRO A 48 3.77 -7.76 1.75
C PRO A 48 3.66 -7.27 3.20
N GLN A 49 4.13 -8.07 4.16
CA GLN A 49 4.09 -7.74 5.59
C GLN A 49 4.94 -6.50 5.97
N ALA A 50 6.04 -6.24 5.25
CA ALA A 50 6.86 -5.05 5.48
C ALA A 50 6.16 -3.80 4.93
N LEU A 51 5.56 -3.92 3.73
CA LEU A 51 4.84 -2.84 3.08
C LEU A 51 3.53 -2.48 3.81
N ILE A 52 2.83 -3.48 4.37
CA ILE A 52 1.66 -3.25 5.24
C ILE A 52 2.05 -2.42 6.48
N LYS A 53 3.15 -2.78 7.16
CA LYS A 53 3.67 -2.01 8.31
C LYS A 53 4.05 -0.59 7.91
N PHE A 54 4.66 -0.41 6.74
CA PHE A 54 4.94 0.91 6.18
C PHE A 54 3.66 1.73 5.96
N CYS A 55 2.61 1.12 5.41
CA CYS A 55 1.34 1.80 5.19
C CYS A 55 0.69 2.24 6.50
N TYR A 56 0.66 1.37 7.52
CA TYR A 56 0.13 1.74 8.83
C TYR A 56 0.93 2.87 9.49
N PHE A 57 2.26 2.84 9.38
CA PHE A 57 3.11 3.95 9.84
C PHE A 57 2.71 5.28 9.18
N LEU A 58 2.50 5.30 7.86
CA LEU A 58 2.05 6.50 7.16
C LEU A 58 0.66 6.95 7.62
N MET A 59 -0.28 6.02 7.80
CA MET A 59 -1.64 6.36 8.26
C MET A 59 -1.63 6.99 9.65
N ASP A 60 -0.87 6.41 10.58
CA ASP A 60 -0.72 6.94 11.94
C ASP A 60 -0.07 8.33 11.90
N ALA A 61 1.05 8.49 11.20
CA ALA A 61 1.75 9.77 11.14
C ALA A 61 0.93 10.89 10.45
N LEU A 62 0.14 10.55 9.42
CA LEU A 62 -0.78 11.50 8.79
C LEU A 62 -1.92 11.89 9.74
N LYS A 63 -2.44 10.93 10.51
CA LYS A 63 -3.46 11.18 11.53
C LYS A 63 -2.93 12.11 12.63
N GLU A 64 -1.70 11.90 13.11
CA GLU A 64 -1.05 12.78 14.08
C GLU A 64 -0.86 14.20 13.54
N LYS A 65 -0.67 14.36 12.23
CA LYS A 65 -0.67 15.68 11.55
C LYS A 65 -2.07 16.27 11.32
N GLY A 66 -3.12 15.67 11.87
CA GLY A 66 -4.51 16.15 11.74
C GLY A 66 -5.18 15.79 10.40
N ALA A 67 -4.59 14.91 9.59
CA ALA A 67 -5.21 14.49 8.34
C ALA A 67 -6.37 13.51 8.59
N LYS A 68 -7.46 13.63 7.80
CA LYS A 68 -8.59 12.68 7.85
C LYS A 68 -8.12 11.25 7.61
N LEU A 69 -8.64 10.27 8.33
CA LEU A 69 -8.37 8.86 8.03
C LEU A 69 -8.96 8.50 6.65
N LYS A 70 -8.12 7.99 5.74
CA LYS A 70 -8.54 7.45 4.44
C LYS A 70 -7.79 6.14 4.22
N PRO A 71 -8.38 5.17 3.49
CA PRO A 71 -7.63 4.02 3.01
C PRO A 71 -6.35 4.45 2.28
N LEU A 72 -5.31 3.65 2.39
CA LEU A 72 -4.00 3.93 1.80
C LEU A 72 -3.58 2.76 0.90
N LEU A 73 -3.14 3.11 -0.30
CA LEU A 73 -2.53 2.20 -1.25
C LEU A 73 -1.03 2.50 -1.35
N CYS A 74 -0.19 1.48 -1.35
CA CYS A 74 1.24 1.63 -1.60
C CYS A 74 1.69 0.69 -2.72
N ALA A 75 2.39 1.24 -3.71
CA ALA A 75 3.06 0.48 -4.75
C ALA A 75 4.57 0.45 -4.49
N CYS A 76 5.16 -0.75 -4.50
CA CYS A 76 6.59 -0.99 -4.35
C CYS A 76 7.09 -1.76 -5.57
N ILE A 77 8.07 -1.21 -6.27
CA ILE A 77 8.77 -1.91 -7.35
C ILE A 77 9.59 -3.05 -6.73
N LEU A 78 9.47 -4.26 -7.27
CA LEU A 78 10.23 -5.42 -6.81
C LEU A 78 11.60 -5.47 -7.49
N GLN A 79 12.50 -6.27 -6.94
CA GLN A 79 13.83 -6.47 -7.54
C GLN A 79 13.79 -7.27 -8.83
N GLU A 80 12.73 -8.04 -9.05
CA GLU A 80 12.48 -8.75 -10.30
C GLU A 80 12.05 -7.75 -11.39
N PRO A 81 12.62 -7.84 -12.61
CA PRO A 81 12.27 -6.92 -13.67
C PRO A 81 10.77 -6.98 -13.94
N SER A 82 10.14 -5.80 -13.94
CA SER A 82 8.75 -5.57 -14.32
C SER A 82 7.67 -6.00 -13.33
N LYS A 83 7.96 -6.41 -12.10
CA LYS A 83 6.92 -6.69 -11.08
C LYS A 83 6.77 -5.57 -10.06
N VAL A 84 5.53 -5.32 -9.63
CA VAL A 84 5.16 -4.29 -8.65
C VAL A 84 4.24 -4.93 -7.61
N LEU A 85 4.65 -4.88 -6.35
CA LEU A 85 3.82 -5.23 -5.22
C LEU A 85 2.94 -4.03 -4.85
N ILE A 86 1.63 -4.25 -4.84
CA ILE A 86 0.64 -3.26 -4.40
C ILE A 86 -0.02 -3.76 -3.12
N VAL A 87 0.00 -2.91 -2.09
CA VAL A 87 -0.70 -3.14 -0.81
C VAL A 87 -1.78 -2.10 -0.63
N GLY A 88 -2.99 -2.54 -0.29
CA GLY A 88 -4.09 -1.70 0.16
C GLY A 88 -4.39 -1.96 1.62
N VAL A 89 -4.42 -0.92 2.44
CA VAL A 89 -4.80 -0.98 3.85
C VAL A 89 -5.95 -0.02 4.16
N CYS A 90 -6.87 -0.47 5.00
CA CYS A 90 -7.89 0.37 5.62
C CYS A 90 -7.50 0.71 7.07
N GLY A 91 -8.14 1.73 7.62
CA GLY A 91 -8.03 1.99 9.06
C GLY A 91 -8.63 0.83 9.85
N LYS A 92 -8.13 0.60 11.07
CA LYS A 92 -8.63 -0.45 11.96
C LYS A 92 -10.15 -0.39 12.09
N PRO A 93 -10.92 -1.43 11.68
CA PRO A 93 -12.34 -1.50 11.88
C PRO A 93 -12.63 -1.39 13.36
N ARG A 94 -13.57 -0.52 13.71
CA ARG A 94 -14.12 -0.53 15.07
C ARG A 94 -14.91 -1.82 15.27
N LEU A 95 -15.00 -2.29 16.51
CA LEU A 95 -15.88 -3.41 16.85
C LEU A 95 -17.31 -3.09 16.35
N GLY A 96 -17.89 -3.98 15.56
CA GLY A 96 -19.21 -3.78 14.92
C GLY A 96 -19.19 -3.02 13.59
N ALA A 97 -18.03 -2.75 13.00
CA ALA A 97 -17.95 -2.16 11.66
C ALA A 97 -18.57 -3.10 10.60
N LEU A 98 -19.55 -2.59 9.86
CA LEU A 98 -20.26 -3.32 8.80
C LEU A 98 -19.44 -3.46 7.50
N LYS A 99 -18.32 -2.74 7.37
CA LYS A 99 -17.49 -2.69 6.16
C LYS A 99 -16.03 -2.95 6.52
N GLY A 100 -15.46 -4.00 5.92
CA GLY A 100 -14.03 -4.31 5.97
C GLY A 100 -13.24 -3.56 4.88
N ASN A 101 -12.07 -4.09 4.55
CA ASN A 101 -11.21 -3.50 3.52
C ASN A 101 -11.83 -3.57 2.12
N ALA A 102 -12.19 -2.41 1.56
CA ALA A 102 -12.78 -2.28 0.23
C ALA A 102 -11.82 -2.64 -0.92
N PHE A 103 -10.50 -2.60 -0.69
CA PHE A 103 -9.52 -2.97 -1.71
C PHE A 103 -9.57 -4.45 -2.09
N GLY A 104 -10.00 -5.33 -1.17
CA GLY A 104 -9.97 -6.78 -1.38
C GLY A 104 -10.77 -7.25 -2.59
N LEU A 105 -11.95 -6.67 -2.82
CA LEU A 105 -12.79 -7.03 -3.97
C LEU A 105 -12.18 -6.54 -5.30
N ALA A 106 -11.67 -5.31 -5.33
CA ALA A 106 -11.05 -4.75 -6.53
C ALA A 106 -9.77 -5.51 -6.90
N PHE A 107 -8.97 -5.90 -5.91
CA PHE A 107 -7.75 -6.66 -6.15
C PHE A 107 -8.05 -8.08 -6.61
N ARG A 108 -9.10 -8.72 -6.06
CA ARG A 108 -9.56 -10.04 -6.55
C ARG A 108 -9.96 -9.98 -8.02
N HIS A 109 -10.77 -8.99 -8.41
CA HIS A 109 -11.19 -8.80 -9.79
C HIS A 109 -9.99 -8.63 -10.73
N ALA A 110 -9.05 -7.75 -10.36
CA ALA A 110 -7.84 -7.53 -11.15
C ALA A 110 -6.99 -8.81 -11.28
N ALA A 111 -6.93 -9.64 -10.23
CA ALA A 111 -6.23 -10.92 -10.26
C ALA A 111 -6.91 -11.94 -11.19
N GLU A 112 -8.24 -12.00 -11.18
CA GLU A 112 -9.02 -12.86 -12.08
C GLU A 112 -8.81 -12.50 -13.56
N GLU A 113 -8.67 -11.21 -13.88
CA GLU A 113 -8.45 -10.74 -15.26
C GLU A 113 -7.00 -10.89 -15.75
N THR A 114 -6.03 -10.73 -14.86
CA THR A 114 -4.60 -10.69 -15.23
C THR A 114 -3.86 -11.99 -14.93
N GLY A 115 -4.46 -12.91 -14.18
CA GLY A 115 -3.77 -14.08 -13.63
C GLY A 115 -2.72 -13.73 -12.57
N ALA A 116 -2.80 -12.54 -11.98
CA ALA A 116 -1.83 -12.03 -11.02
C ALA A 116 -1.89 -12.78 -9.67
N GLU A 117 -0.75 -12.83 -8.98
CA GLU A 117 -0.71 -13.29 -7.60
C GLU A 117 -1.43 -12.27 -6.70
N PHE A 118 -2.43 -12.74 -5.98
CA PHE A 118 -3.25 -11.92 -5.10
C PHE A 118 -3.48 -12.61 -3.78
N PHE A 119 -3.55 -11.81 -2.74
CA PHE A 119 -3.91 -12.26 -1.43
C PHE A 119 -4.72 -11.22 -0.68
N HIS A 120 -5.71 -11.72 0.05
CA HIS A 120 -6.52 -10.94 0.95
C HIS A 120 -6.48 -11.60 2.32
N GLU A 121 -5.52 -11.17 3.14
CA GLU A 121 -5.47 -11.51 4.55
C GLU A 121 -6.20 -10.47 5.39
N LEU A 122 -7.07 -10.96 6.26
CA LEU A 122 -7.66 -10.21 7.37
C LEU A 122 -8.62 -9.08 6.97
N PHE A 123 -9.38 -8.62 7.96
CA PHE A 123 -10.40 -7.58 7.85
C PHE A 123 -9.91 -6.24 7.24
N GLU A 124 -8.59 -5.99 7.22
CA GLU A 124 -8.03 -4.65 7.02
C GLU A 124 -7.06 -4.48 5.84
N SER A 125 -6.48 -5.55 5.29
CA SER A 125 -5.39 -5.48 4.30
C SER A 125 -5.58 -6.39 3.09
N SER A 126 -5.03 -6.02 1.96
CA SER A 126 -4.98 -6.83 0.75
C SER A 126 -3.72 -6.49 -0.03
N TRP A 127 -3.19 -7.45 -0.78
CA TRP A 127 -2.05 -7.21 -1.66
C TRP A 127 -2.16 -7.98 -2.96
N ILE A 128 -1.55 -7.43 -4.02
CA ILE A 128 -1.51 -8.01 -5.35
C ILE A 128 -0.14 -7.72 -5.97
N VAL A 129 0.38 -8.64 -6.78
CA VAL A 129 1.62 -8.47 -7.54
C VAL A 129 1.27 -8.35 -9.01
N LEU A 130 1.54 -7.19 -9.59
CA LEU A 130 1.21 -6.86 -10.98
C LEU A 130 2.46 -6.64 -11.83
N ASP A 131 2.33 -6.79 -13.13
CA ASP A 131 3.32 -6.27 -14.07
C ASP A 131 3.29 -4.73 -14.12
N ALA A 132 4.46 -4.11 -14.21
CA ALA A 132 4.61 -2.65 -14.23
C ALA A 132 3.80 -1.99 -15.36
N GLY A 133 3.63 -2.69 -16.49
CA GLY A 133 2.84 -2.23 -17.63
C GLY A 133 1.34 -2.11 -17.36
N VAL A 134 0.80 -2.86 -16.39
CA VAL A 134 -0.65 -2.87 -16.09
C VAL A 134 -1.02 -2.02 -14.86
N VAL A 135 -0.03 -1.55 -14.09
CA VAL A 135 -0.27 -0.77 -12.85
C VAL A 135 -1.10 0.49 -13.11
N ASN A 136 -0.84 1.22 -14.18
CA ASN A 136 -1.59 2.45 -14.47
C ASN A 136 -3.07 2.17 -14.76
N SER A 137 -3.36 1.17 -15.60
CA SER A 137 -4.74 0.76 -15.91
C SER A 137 -5.47 0.30 -14.65
N PHE A 138 -4.80 -0.50 -13.81
CA PHE A 138 -5.31 -0.92 -12.52
C PHE A 138 -5.64 0.26 -11.59
N MET A 139 -4.78 1.28 -11.51
CA MET A 139 -5.02 2.46 -10.67
C MET A 139 -6.22 3.30 -11.14
N VAL A 140 -6.45 3.36 -12.46
CA VAL A 140 -7.63 4.03 -13.04
C VAL A 140 -8.89 3.28 -12.66
N GLU A 141 -8.94 1.97 -12.92
CA GLU A 141 -10.08 1.11 -12.59
C GLU A 141 -10.41 1.14 -11.09
N LEU A 142 -9.38 1.09 -10.24
CA LEU A 142 -9.53 1.15 -8.79
C LEU A 142 -10.17 2.47 -8.32
N THR A 143 -9.88 3.57 -9.00
CA THR A 143 -10.43 4.90 -8.68
C THR A 143 -11.91 5.02 -9.07
N GLU A 144 -12.34 4.27 -10.08
CA GLU A 144 -13.73 4.21 -10.52
C GLU A 144 -14.58 3.31 -9.61
N LYS A 145 -14.05 2.14 -9.23
CA LYS A 145 -14.78 1.07 -8.52
C LYS A 145 -14.91 1.26 -7.01
N LEU A 146 -13.87 1.73 -6.33
CA LEU A 146 -14.00 2.27 -4.95
C LEU A 146 -14.65 3.61 -5.07
#